data_AF-A0A368R5N0-F1
#
_entry.id   AF-A0A368R5N0-F1
#
_cell.length_a   1.000
_cell.length_b   1.000
_cell.length_c   1.000
_cell.angle_alpha   90.00
_cell.angle_beta   90.00
_cell.angle_gamma   90.00
#
_symmetry.space_group_name_H-M   'P 1'
#
loop_
_entity.id
_entity.type
_entity.pdbx_description
1 polymer ?
#
loop_
_entity_poly.entity_id
_entity_poly.type
_entity_poly.pdbx_seq_one_letter_code
_entity_poly.pdbx_strand_id
1 'polypeptide(L)'
;MTALTMMVLADARHMTVVMSATGFFEAEMSSDSFQLLGMAEMVMIPAIFAHRSKHGTPTFSILCSATGVVILSFMSFQEIIEFLINFLYGLRMLVMFAAFIKLHAKNPDLPRPYRIPVGTAGAAAMCVPPVALITTAGAVLRRRARQEAHVGRVPGARAATT
;
A
#
# COMPACT_ATOMS: atom_id res chain seq x y z
N MET A 1 6.47 -30.48 32.34
CA MET A 1 7.49 -29.66 31.64
C MET A 1 6.99 -29.10 30.31
N THR A 2 6.03 -29.73 29.62
CA THR A 2 5.49 -29.26 28.31
C THR A 2 4.59 -28.01 28.39
N ALA A 3 3.73 -27.88 29.41
CA ALA A 3 2.80 -26.75 29.54
C ALA A 3 3.50 -25.41 29.82
N LEU A 4 4.56 -25.42 30.65
CA LEU A 4 5.36 -24.24 30.96
C LEU A 4 6.11 -23.73 29.72
N THR A 5 6.70 -24.64 28.94
CA THR A 5 7.37 -24.29 27.68
C THR A 5 6.38 -23.72 26.65
N MET A 6 5.16 -24.28 26.55
CA MET A 6 4.11 -23.75 25.66
C MET A 6 3.64 -22.35 26.09
N MET A 7 3.54 -22.08 27.39
CA MET A 7 3.17 -20.76 27.92
C MET A 7 4.26 -19.71 27.69
N VAL A 8 5.54 -20.05 27.90
CA VAL A 8 6.67 -19.15 27.63
C VAL A 8 6.82 -18.87 26.13
N LEU A 9 6.65 -19.88 25.28
CA LEU A 9 6.63 -19.70 23.82
C LEU A 9 5.44 -18.86 23.37
N ALA A 10 4.30 -18.97 24.05
CA ALA A 10 3.14 -18.13 23.77
C ALA A 10 3.39 -16.66 24.12
N ASP A 11 3.98 -16.35 25.26
CA ASP A 11 4.32 -14.97 25.62
C ASP A 11 5.34 -14.36 24.64
N ALA A 12 6.40 -15.12 24.32
CA ALA A 12 7.41 -14.71 23.35
C ALA A 12 6.82 -14.41 21.96
N ARG A 13 5.88 -15.23 21.46
CA ARG A 13 5.25 -14.99 20.15
C ARG A 13 4.45 -13.70 20.15
N HIS A 14 3.75 -13.37 21.25
CA HIS A 14 2.96 -12.15 21.33
C HIS A 14 3.86 -10.92 21.32
N MET A 15 4.97 -10.95 22.05
CA MET A 15 5.98 -9.89 22.01
C MET A 15 6.51 -9.65 20.59
N THR A 16 6.88 -10.71 19.87
CA THR A 16 7.42 -10.58 18.50
C THR A 16 6.42 -9.94 17.52
N VAL A 17 5.13 -10.26 17.65
CA VAL A 17 4.08 -9.69 16.78
C VAL A 17 3.90 -8.20 17.07
N VAL A 18 3.85 -7.81 18.35
CA VAL A 18 3.69 -6.40 18.75
C VAL A 18 4.88 -5.55 18.28
N MET A 19 6.10 -6.04 18.48
CA MET A 19 7.31 -5.35 18.02
C MET A 19 7.34 -5.20 16.49
N SER A 20 6.99 -6.25 15.74
CA SER A 20 6.98 -6.21 14.27
C SER A 20 5.93 -5.25 13.72
N ALA A 21 4.71 -5.28 14.27
CA ALA A 21 3.62 -4.39 13.85
C ALA A 21 3.95 -2.92 14.14
N THR A 22 4.52 -2.64 15.31
CA THR A 22 4.92 -1.27 15.70
C THR A 22 6.03 -0.75 14.79
N GLY A 23 7.06 -1.56 14.53
CA GLY A 23 8.16 -1.19 13.64
C GLY A 23 7.70 -0.96 12.20
N PHE A 24 6.79 -1.80 11.69
CA PHE A 24 6.21 -1.61 10.36
C PHE A 24 5.39 -0.31 10.27
N PHE A 25 4.58 -0.02 11.29
CA PHE A 25 3.80 1.21 11.34
C PHE A 25 4.69 2.45 11.33
N GLU A 26 5.73 2.50 12.18
CA GLU A 26 6.65 3.64 12.24
C GLU A 26 7.43 3.85 10.93
N ALA A 27 7.87 2.76 10.30
CA ALA A 27 8.60 2.81 9.04
C ALA A 27 7.74 3.40 7.90
N GLU A 28 6.49 2.94 7.76
CA GLU A 28 5.55 3.47 6.77
C GLU A 28 5.20 4.94 7.05
N MET A 29 4.89 5.26 8.31
CA MET A 29 4.58 6.62 8.77
C MET A 29 5.68 7.62 8.40
N SER A 30 6.94 7.22 8.63
CA SER A 30 8.11 8.03 8.30
C SER A 30 8.27 8.19 6.79
N SER A 31 8.19 7.07 6.04
CA SER A 31 8.29 7.06 4.58
C SER A 31 7.28 8.01 3.92
N ASP A 32 6.01 7.94 4.29
CA ASP A 32 4.95 8.77 3.72
C ASP A 32 5.15 10.26 4.02
N SER A 33 5.57 10.58 5.26
CA SER A 33 5.83 11.96 5.68
C SER A 33 6.99 12.59 4.89
N PHE A 34 8.07 11.83 4.67
CA PHE A 34 9.21 12.29 3.89
C PHE A 34 8.96 12.29 2.39
N GLN A 35 8.10 11.39 1.87
CA GLN A 35 7.64 11.45 0.49
C GLN A 35 6.84 12.74 0.24
N LEU A 36 5.92 13.10 1.14
CA LEU A 36 5.15 14.34 1.03
C LEU A 36 6.07 15.57 1.07
N LEU A 37 7.06 15.58 1.97
CA LEU A 37 8.10 16.60 2.03
C LEU A 37 8.86 16.71 0.70
N GLY A 38 9.34 15.59 0.15
CA GLY A 38 10.09 15.57 -1.10
C GLY A 38 9.26 16.05 -2.30
N MET A 39 7.96 15.73 -2.32
CA MET A 39 7.04 16.26 -3.34
C MET A 39 6.85 17.78 -3.21
N ALA A 40 6.84 18.31 -1.99
CA ALA A 40 6.70 19.75 -1.73
C ALA A 40 7.98 20.51 -2.10
N GLU A 41 9.15 19.95 -1.83
CA GLU A 41 10.45 20.50 -2.23
C GLU A 41 10.60 20.57 -3.76
N MET A 42 9.98 19.63 -4.48
CA MET A 42 9.88 19.64 -5.94
C MET A 42 8.73 20.51 -6.49
N VAL A 43 8.04 21.29 -5.64
CA VAL A 43 6.93 22.19 -6.03
C VAL A 43 5.77 21.43 -6.72
N MET A 44 5.56 20.16 -6.38
CA MET A 44 4.43 19.36 -6.90
C MET A 44 3.17 19.50 -6.04
N ILE A 45 3.32 19.89 -4.77
CA ILE A 45 2.24 20.08 -3.79
C ILE A 45 2.50 21.37 -2.98
N PRO A 46 1.54 21.85 -2.15
CA PRO A 46 1.68 23.12 -1.43
C PRO A 46 2.95 23.18 -0.55
N ALA A 47 3.62 24.35 -0.58
CA ALA A 47 4.89 24.59 0.13
C ALA A 47 4.81 24.45 1.67
N ILE A 48 3.60 24.39 2.24
CA ILE A 48 3.38 24.14 3.68
C ILE A 48 4.02 22.81 4.11
N PHE A 49 3.96 21.79 3.24
CA PHE A 49 4.58 20.48 3.50
C PHE A 49 6.11 20.48 3.36
N ALA A 50 6.70 21.52 2.77
CA ALA A 50 8.15 21.70 2.67
C ALA A 50 8.76 22.27 3.96
N HIS A 51 7.93 22.71 4.92
CA HIS A 51 8.41 23.32 6.15
C HIS A 51 9.01 22.29 7.10
N ARG A 52 10.31 22.43 7.38
CA ARG A 52 11.06 21.58 8.31
C ARG A 52 11.22 22.24 9.67
N SER A 53 11.09 21.45 10.74
CA SER A 53 11.37 21.88 12.12
C SER A 53 12.87 22.06 12.38
N LYS A 54 13.24 22.55 13.57
CA LYS A 54 14.62 22.73 14.04
C LYS A 54 15.48 21.45 13.92
N HIS A 55 14.85 20.28 14.00
CA HIS A 55 15.50 18.97 13.88
C HIS A 55 15.41 18.37 12.47
N GLY A 56 15.00 19.15 11.45
CA GLY A 56 14.88 18.70 10.07
C GLY A 56 13.64 17.84 9.78
N THR A 57 12.76 17.65 10.76
CA THR A 57 11.54 16.82 10.65
C THR A 57 10.38 17.59 10.01
N PRO A 58 9.62 16.99 9.08
CA PRO A 58 8.49 17.63 8.41
C PRO A 58 7.21 17.55 9.26
N THR A 59 7.03 18.47 10.21
CA THR A 59 5.92 18.43 11.18
C THR A 59 4.54 18.40 10.52
N PHE A 60 4.32 19.22 9.48
CA PHE A 60 3.02 19.26 8.79
C PHE A 60 2.72 17.97 8.03
N SER A 61 3.74 17.33 7.43
CA SER A 61 3.58 16.06 6.73
C SER A 61 3.30 14.91 7.68
N ILE A 62 3.93 14.91 8.86
CA ILE A 62 3.65 13.94 9.93
C ILE A 62 2.22 14.09 10.43
N LEU A 63 1.79 15.32 10.72
CA LEU A 63 0.41 15.59 11.17
C LEU A 63 -0.63 15.18 10.11
N CYS A 64 -0.36 15.46 8.83
CA CYS A 64 -1.22 15.06 7.73
C CYS A 64 -1.36 13.54 7.65
N SER A 65 -0.23 12.82 7.65
CA SER A 65 -0.21 11.35 7.64
C SER A 65 -0.91 10.77 8.87
N ALA A 66 -0.71 11.37 10.05
CA ALA A 66 -1.30 10.90 11.32
C ALA A 66 -2.82 11.07 11.30
N THR A 67 -3.27 12.21 10.77
CA THR A 67 -4.69 12.48 10.57
C THR A 67 -5.29 11.47 9.60
N GLY A 68 -4.58 11.11 8.52
CA GLY A 68 -4.99 10.06 7.59
C GLY A 68 -5.20 8.71 8.28
N VAL A 69 -4.26 8.26 9.10
CA VAL A 69 -4.38 7.01 9.88
C VAL A 69 -5.55 7.05 10.85
N VAL A 70 -5.77 8.17 11.55
CA VAL A 70 -6.90 8.34 12.48
C VAL A 70 -8.23 8.28 11.72
N ILE A 71 -8.33 8.93 10.55
CA ILE A 71 -9.53 8.86 9.70
C ILE A 71 -9.79 7.43 9.24
N LEU A 72 -8.75 6.72 8.80
CA LEU A 72 -8.86 5.33 8.37
C LEU A 72 -9.27 4.39 9.51
N SER A 73 -8.95 4.73 10.76
CA SER A 73 -9.32 3.93 11.93
C SER A 73 -10.84 3.85 12.16
N PHE A 74 -11.64 4.72 11.53
CA PHE A 74 -13.11 4.65 11.56
C PHE A 74 -13.71 3.64 10.57
N MET A 75 -12.91 3.12 9.62
CA MET A 75 -13.34 2.14 8.62
C MET A 75 -13.06 0.71 9.11
N SER A 76 -13.78 -0.30 8.59
CA SER A 76 -13.51 -1.68 8.97
C SER A 76 -12.16 -2.17 8.40
N PHE A 77 -11.49 -3.06 9.12
CA PHE A 77 -10.19 -3.61 8.72
C PHE A 77 -10.22 -4.28 7.34
N GLN A 78 -11.32 -4.98 7.03
CA GLN A 78 -11.52 -5.64 5.74
C GLN A 78 -11.55 -4.63 4.59
N GLU A 79 -12.32 -3.55 4.74
CA GLU A 79 -12.44 -2.50 3.73
C GLU A 79 -11.11 -1.78 3.50
N ILE A 80 -10.35 -1.51 4.56
CA ILE A 80 -9.02 -0.89 4.48
C ILE A 80 -8.07 -1.76 3.65
N ILE A 81 -8.01 -3.08 3.93
CA ILE A 81 -7.13 -4.00 3.20
C ILE A 81 -7.54 -4.07 1.72
N GLU A 82 -8.82 -4.23 1.43
CA GLU A 82 -9.28 -4.41 0.06
C GLU A 82 -9.12 -3.14 -0.77
N PHE A 83 -9.54 -1.98 -0.25
CA PHE A 83 -9.53 -0.73 -0.99
C PHE A 83 -8.15 -0.05 -1.02
N LEU A 84 -7.50 0.13 0.13
CA LEU A 84 -6.22 0.86 0.19
C LEU A 84 -5.05 -0.06 -0.14
N ILE A 85 -4.90 -1.15 0.59
CA ILE A 85 -3.68 -1.98 0.53
C ILE A 85 -3.61 -2.78 -0.77
N ASN A 86 -4.73 -3.30 -1.25
CA ASN A 86 -4.72 -4.09 -2.48
C ASN A 86 -4.99 -3.24 -3.71
N PHE A 87 -6.14 -2.55 -3.76
CA PHE A 87 -6.55 -1.84 -4.97
C PHE A 87 -5.69 -0.59 -5.24
N LEU A 88 -5.56 0.31 -4.28
CA LEU A 88 -4.83 1.57 -4.48
C LEU A 88 -3.34 1.34 -4.66
N TYR A 89 -2.74 0.40 -3.91
CA TYR A 89 -1.35 0.00 -4.12
C TYR A 89 -1.11 -0.64 -5.49
N GLY A 90 -2.02 -1.52 -5.93
CA GLY A 90 -1.97 -2.10 -7.27
C GLY A 90 -2.03 -1.02 -8.35
N LEU A 91 -2.95 -0.05 -8.21
CA LEU A 91 -3.06 1.09 -9.11
C LEU A 91 -1.76 1.92 -9.15
N ARG A 92 -1.18 2.23 -7.98
CA ARG A 92 0.10 2.94 -7.86
C ARG A 92 1.21 2.22 -8.63
N MET A 93 1.29 0.90 -8.53
CA MET A 93 2.27 0.11 -9.27
C MET A 93 2.05 0.19 -10.79
N LEU A 94 0.81 0.12 -11.27
CA LEU A 94 0.51 0.26 -12.71
C LEU A 94 0.94 1.64 -13.25
N VAL A 95 0.63 2.71 -12.52
CA VAL A 95 1.05 4.07 -12.87
C VAL A 95 2.58 4.18 -12.88
N MET A 96 3.26 3.56 -11.91
CA MET A 96 4.71 3.57 -11.83
C MET A 96 5.36 2.84 -13.01
N PHE A 97 4.84 1.68 -13.42
CA PHE A 97 5.32 0.98 -14.61
C PHE A 97 5.06 1.79 -15.90
N ALA A 98 3.88 2.40 -16.01
CA ALA A 98 3.57 3.27 -17.15
C ALA A 98 4.53 4.47 -17.22
N ALA A 99 4.80 5.12 -16.10
CA ALA A 99 5.76 6.22 -16.00
C ALA A 99 7.18 5.76 -16.35
N PHE A 100 7.60 4.59 -15.88
CA PHE A 100 8.90 4.00 -16.20
C PHE A 100 9.06 3.75 -17.71
N ILE A 101 8.08 3.10 -18.35
CA ILE A 101 8.10 2.84 -19.80
C ILE A 101 8.11 4.16 -20.58
N LYS A 102 7.27 5.13 -20.18
CA LYS A 102 7.21 6.46 -20.81
C LYS A 102 8.54 7.20 -20.69
N LEU A 103 9.19 7.16 -19.53
CA LEU A 103 10.47 7.83 -19.31
C LEU A 103 11.61 7.13 -20.06
N HIS A 104 11.56 5.80 -20.19
CA HIS A 104 12.52 5.02 -20.96
C HIS A 104 12.43 5.30 -22.47
N ALA A 105 11.22 5.54 -23.00
CA ALA A 105 11.02 5.87 -24.40
C ALA A 105 11.31 7.35 -24.72
N LYS A 106 10.89 8.27 -23.84
CA LYS A 106 10.94 9.72 -24.13
C LYS A 106 12.29 10.37 -23.84
N ASN A 107 13.00 9.94 -22.80
CA ASN A 107 14.26 10.54 -22.38
C ASN A 107 15.33 9.46 -22.15
N PRO A 108 15.85 8.83 -23.22
CA PRO A 108 16.85 7.77 -23.12
C PRO A 108 18.22 8.27 -22.62
N ASP A 109 18.55 9.54 -22.87
CA ASP A 109 19.89 10.11 -22.59
C ASP A 109 20.07 10.66 -21.16
N LEU A 110 19.06 10.54 -20.30
CA LEU A 110 19.20 10.90 -18.90
C LEU A 110 20.34 10.10 -18.26
N PRO A 111 21.22 10.72 -17.44
CA PRO A 111 22.26 10.01 -16.72
C PRO A 111 21.60 9.04 -15.72
N ARG A 112 21.58 7.75 -16.06
CA ARG A 112 21.08 6.66 -15.23
C ARG A 112 22.27 5.88 -14.67
N PRO A 113 22.56 5.96 -13.36
CA PRO A 113 23.65 5.17 -12.74
C PRO A 113 23.46 3.66 -12.90
N TYR A 114 22.22 3.20 -13.05
CA TYR A 114 21.88 1.82 -13.37
C TYR A 114 21.06 1.78 -14.66
N ARG A 115 21.66 1.27 -15.75
CA ARG A 115 21.00 1.09 -17.05
C ARG A 115 20.61 -0.37 -17.22
N ILE A 116 19.36 -0.59 -17.62
CA ILE A 116 18.86 -1.93 -17.92
C ILE A 116 19.30 -2.23 -19.35
N PRO A 117 20.03 -3.33 -19.62
CA PRO A 117 20.62 -3.61 -20.94
C PRO A 117 19.59 -4.05 -21.99
N VAL A 118 18.30 -4.10 -21.66
CA VAL A 118 17.23 -4.50 -22.58
C VAL A 118 16.59 -3.25 -23.20
N GLY A 119 16.26 -3.30 -24.50
CA GLY A 119 15.56 -2.20 -25.18
C GLY A 119 14.17 -1.92 -24.58
N THR A 120 13.47 -0.91 -25.12
CA THR A 120 12.12 -0.52 -24.65
C THR A 120 11.12 -1.69 -24.60
N ALA A 121 11.18 -2.61 -25.57
CA ALA A 121 10.35 -3.81 -25.59
C ALA A 121 10.69 -4.80 -24.45
N GLY A 122 11.97 -4.98 -24.12
CA GLY A 122 12.39 -5.84 -23.01
C GLY A 122 12.05 -5.22 -21.66
N ALA A 123 12.14 -3.89 -21.53
CA ALA A 123 11.73 -3.17 -20.33
C ALA A 123 10.22 -3.31 -20.11
N ALA A 124 9.41 -3.21 -21.17
CA ALA A 124 7.98 -3.47 -21.10
C ALA A 124 7.66 -4.94 -20.75
N ALA A 125 8.39 -5.90 -21.34
CA ALA A 125 8.21 -7.32 -21.05
C ALA A 125 8.46 -7.65 -19.56
N MET A 126 9.45 -7.02 -18.92
CA MET A 126 9.70 -7.19 -17.48
C MET A 126 8.55 -6.66 -16.60
N CYS A 127 7.78 -5.69 -17.08
CA CYS A 127 6.59 -5.20 -16.37
C CYS A 127 5.37 -6.13 -16.54
N VAL A 128 5.37 -7.07 -17.50
CA VAL A 128 4.21 -7.94 -17.77
C VAL A 128 3.86 -8.85 -16.58
N PRO A 129 4.79 -9.58 -15.94
CA PRO A 129 4.46 -10.43 -14.80
C PRO A 129 3.77 -9.70 -13.64
N PRO A 130 4.31 -8.57 -13.10
CA PRO A 130 3.64 -7.86 -12.01
C PRO A 130 2.30 -7.25 -12.44
N VAL A 131 2.18 -6.75 -13.68
CA VAL A 131 0.91 -6.23 -14.20
C VAL A 131 -0.15 -7.34 -14.33
N ALA A 132 0.24 -8.52 -14.81
CA ALA A 132 -0.64 -9.68 -14.90
C ALA A 132 -1.13 -10.12 -13.51
N LEU A 133 -0.25 -10.14 -12.51
CA LEU A 133 -0.62 -10.47 -11.13
C LEU A 133 -1.62 -9.44 -10.55
N ILE A 134 -1.37 -8.14 -10.72
CA ILE A 134 -2.27 -7.10 -10.21
C ILE A 134 -3.65 -7.17 -10.90
N THR A 135 -3.67 -7.36 -12.22
CA THR A 135 -4.93 -7.41 -12.98
C THR A 135 -5.76 -8.65 -12.68
N THR A 136 -5.11 -9.81 -12.51
CA THR A 136 -5.79 -11.05 -12.09
C THR A 136 -6.32 -10.95 -10.66
N ALA A 137 -5.54 -10.42 -9.71
CA ALA A 137 -6.00 -10.17 -8.34
C ALA A 137 -7.21 -9.23 -8.30
N GLY A 138 -7.17 -8.12 -9.03
CA GLY A 138 -8.31 -7.20 -9.17
C GLY A 138 -9.52 -7.85 -9.88
N ALA A 139 -9.30 -8.77 -10.82
CA ALA A 139 -10.38 -9.54 -11.44
C ALA A 139 -11.04 -10.51 -10.44
N VAL A 140 -10.26 -11.16 -9.58
CA VAL A 140 -10.76 -12.06 -8.52
C VAL A 140 -11.57 -11.27 -7.48
N LEU A 141 -11.08 -10.11 -7.05
CA LEU A 141 -11.81 -9.27 -6.09
C LEU A 141 -13.17 -8.80 -6.66
N ARG A 142 -13.22 -8.40 -7.93
CA ARG A 142 -14.48 -8.07 -8.62
C ARG A 142 -15.45 -9.24 -8.71
N ARG A 143 -14.96 -10.47 -8.80
CA ARG A 143 -15.81 -11.68 -8.78
C ARG A 143 -16.41 -11.92 -7.41
N ARG A 144 -15.63 -11.70 -6.33
CA ARG A 144 -16.14 -11.82 -4.95
C ARG A 144 -17.20 -10.76 -4.63
N ALA A 145 -16.95 -9.50 -4.98
CA ALA A 145 -17.93 -8.43 -4.83
C ALA A 145 -19.23 -8.71 -5.62
N ARG A 146 -19.13 -9.29 -6.82
CA ARG A 146 -20.32 -9.74 -7.59
C ARG A 146 -21.04 -10.91 -6.94
N GLN A 147 -20.32 -11.85 -6.32
CA GLN A 147 -20.93 -12.99 -5.62
C GLN A 147 -21.67 -12.54 -4.35
N GLU A 148 -21.09 -11.66 -3.56
CA GLU A 148 -21.73 -11.07 -2.39
C GLU A 148 -23.00 -10.29 -2.77
N ALA A 149 -22.96 -9.54 -3.87
CA ALA A 149 -24.14 -8.87 -4.43
C ALA A 149 -25.23 -9.84 -4.92
N HIS A 150 -24.87 -11.06 -5.35
CA HIS A 150 -25.83 -12.09 -5.73
C HIS A 150 -26.41 -12.83 -4.51
N VAL A 151 -25.60 -13.09 -3.47
CA VAL A 151 -26.05 -13.75 -2.23
C VAL A 151 -26.93 -12.82 -1.38
N GLY A 152 -26.61 -11.53 -1.31
CA GLY A 152 -27.46 -10.51 -0.66
C GLY A 152 -28.80 -10.26 -1.35
N ARG A 153 -29.01 -10.81 -2.55
CA ARG A 153 -30.24 -10.70 -3.33
C ARG A 153 -31.18 -11.89 -3.18
N VAL A 154 -30.86 -12.90 -2.36
CA VAL A 154 -31.76 -14.04 -2.07
C VAL A 154 -32.75 -13.63 -0.97
N PRO A 155 -34.02 -13.30 -1.29
CA PRO A 155 -35.03 -13.00 -0.29
C PRO A 155 -35.69 -14.32 0.10
N GLY A 156 -35.32 -14.89 1.24
CA GLY A 156 -36.05 -16.05 1.79
C GLY A 156 -35.17 -17.11 2.43
N ALA A 157 -34.71 -16.84 3.65
CA ALA A 157 -34.29 -17.90 4.58
C ALA A 157 -34.62 -17.50 6.03
N ARG A 158 -35.76 -16.82 6.24
CA ARG A 158 -36.26 -16.45 7.58
C ARG A 158 -37.65 -17.00 7.90
N ALA A 159 -38.11 -18.00 7.16
CA ALA A 159 -39.42 -18.63 7.38
C ALA A 159 -39.31 -20.16 7.24
N ALA A 160 -38.61 -20.83 8.15
CA ALA A 160 -38.71 -22.28 8.34
C ALA A 160 -38.04 -22.71 9.66
N THR A 161 -38.50 -22.19 10.80
CA THR A 161 -38.39 -22.86 12.11
C THR A 161 -39.42 -22.20 13.03
N THR A 162 -40.64 -22.73 12.95
CA THR A 162 -41.63 -22.78 14.02
C THR A 162 -41.97 -24.24 14.22
#